data_AF-A0A935B1Y2-F1
#
_entry.id   AF-A0A935B1Y2-F1
#
_cell.length_a   1.000
_cell.length_b   1.000
_cell.length_c   1.000
_cell.angle_alpha   90.00
_cell.angle_beta   90.00
_cell.angle_gamma   90.00
#
_symmetry.space_group_name_H-M   'P 1'
#
loop_
_entity.id
_entity.type
_entity.pdbx_description
1 polymer ?
#
loop_
_entity_poly.entity_id
_entity_poly.type
_entity_poly.pdbx_seq_one_letter_code
_entity_poly.pdbx_strand_id
1 'polypeptide(L)'
;MAEPAPERKGPGDHVNELKTLVVGYAKQETIDPLRHLGKYLGFGAAGSILIGLGSVFLLLALLRGVQAIGPFDGSTGGWSLLSYGITMIVGLIAVGIVAKVITSKKGSKP
;
A
#
# COMPACT_ATOMS: atom_id res chain seq x y z
N MET A 1 22.46 47.55 37.28
CA MET A 1 21.93 46.22 37.64
C MET A 1 22.97 45.22 37.17
N ALA A 2 23.68 44.57 38.09
CA ALA A 2 24.70 43.59 37.71
C ALA A 2 24.02 42.29 37.30
N GLU A 3 24.34 41.76 36.12
CA GLU A 3 23.93 40.41 35.71
C GLU A 3 24.48 39.39 36.71
N PRO A 4 23.69 38.39 37.15
CA PRO A 4 24.20 37.31 37.98
C PRO A 4 25.26 36.53 37.20
N ALA A 5 26.34 36.15 37.87
CA ALA A 5 27.45 35.42 37.28
C ALA A 5 26.99 34.09 36.64
N PRO A 6 27.58 33.66 35.51
CA PRO A 6 27.15 32.46 34.80
C PRO A 6 27.27 31.23 35.71
N GLU A 7 26.15 30.55 35.91
CA GLU A 7 26.08 29.29 36.66
C GLU A 7 26.98 28.24 35.98
N ARG A 8 28.00 27.77 36.71
CA ARG A 8 28.96 26.80 36.18
C ARG A 8 28.29 25.43 36.14
N LYS A 9 27.75 25.08 34.97
CA LYS A 9 27.20 23.74 34.66
C LYS A 9 28.21 22.66 35.03
N GLY A 10 27.81 21.73 35.89
CA GLY A 10 28.64 20.62 36.29
C GLY A 10 28.92 19.65 35.13
N PRO A 11 29.91 18.76 35.25
CA PRO A 11 30.16 17.73 34.24
C PRO A 11 28.92 16.88 33.92
N GLY A 12 28.03 16.66 34.90
CA GLY A 12 26.74 15.98 34.71
C GLY A 12 25.72 16.74 33.85
N ASP A 13 25.71 18.08 33.92
CA ASP A 13 24.84 18.91 33.09
C ASP A 13 25.26 18.86 31.62
N HIS A 14 26.56 18.83 31.35
CA HIS A 14 27.10 18.69 29.99
C HIS A 14 26.70 17.36 29.36
N VAL A 15 26.75 16.25 30.11
CA VAL A 15 26.32 14.93 29.61
C VAL A 15 24.83 14.91 29.28
N ASN A 16 24.01 15.55 30.12
CA ASN A 16 22.56 15.60 29.90
C ASN A 16 22.18 16.48 28.69
N GLU A 17 22.94 17.56 28.46
CA GLU A 17 22.78 18.45 27.31
C GLU A 17 23.18 17.75 26.01
N LEU A 18 24.31 17.03 25.99
CA LEU A 18 24.73 16.22 24.84
C LEU A 18 23.71 15.12 24.51
N LYS A 19 23.20 14.43 25.53
CA LYS A 19 22.15 13.43 25.36
C LYS A 19 20.89 14.04 24.75
N THR A 20 20.48 15.21 25.22
CA THR A 20 19.30 15.93 24.72
C THR A 20 19.47 16.34 23.26
N LEU A 21 20.67 16.81 22.88
CA LEU A 21 20.98 17.16 21.49
C LEU A 21 20.97 15.94 20.56
N VAL A 22 21.58 14.82 20.97
CA VAL A 22 21.61 13.57 20.19
C VAL A 22 20.20 13.00 20.02
N VAL A 23 19.41 12.95 21.10
CA VAL A 23 18.01 12.48 21.04
C VAL A 23 17.16 13.42 20.19
N GLY A 24 17.36 14.74 20.30
CA GLY A 24 16.69 15.73 19.47
C GLY A 24 16.97 15.54 17.99
N TYR A 25 18.24 15.33 17.62
CA TYR A 25 18.66 15.09 16.24
C TYR A 25 18.09 13.79 15.68
N ALA A 26 18.23 12.68 16.42
CA ALA A 26 17.68 11.40 16.00
C ALA A 26 16.16 11.47 15.78
N LYS A 27 15.45 12.23 16.63
CA LYS A 27 14.01 12.46 16.48
C LYS A 27 13.69 13.35 15.27
N GLN A 28 14.53 14.33 14.97
CA GLN A 28 14.36 15.23 13.83
C GLN A 28 14.62 14.51 12.49
N GLU A 29 15.69 13.73 12.42
CA GLU A 29 15.99 12.91 11.24
C GLU A 29 15.00 11.77 11.02
N THR A 30 14.34 11.24 12.05
CA THR A 30 13.44 10.08 11.91
C THR A 30 11.96 10.43 11.77
N ILE A 31 11.48 11.52 12.37
CA ILE A 31 10.05 11.87 12.33
C ILE A 31 9.61 12.29 10.93
N ASP A 32 10.39 13.12 10.24
CA ASP A 32 10.05 13.55 8.89
C ASP A 32 9.93 12.39 7.90
N PRO A 33 10.87 11.42 7.86
CA PRO A 33 10.70 10.24 7.01
C PRO A 33 9.57 9.32 7.47
N LEU A 34 9.32 9.14 8.78
CA LEU A 34 8.18 8.35 9.25
C LEU A 34 6.83 8.96 8.83
N ARG A 35 6.71 10.28 8.89
CA ARG A 35 5.50 10.99 8.49
C ARG A 35 5.24 10.86 7.00
N HIS A 36 6.29 10.95 6.17
CA HIS A 36 6.18 10.71 4.73
C HIS A 36 5.80 9.26 4.45
N LEU A 37 6.46 8.29 5.08
CA LEU A 37 6.17 6.88 4.92
C LEU A 37 4.72 6.53 5.30
N GLY A 38 4.21 7.11 6.39
CA GLY A 38 2.81 6.94 6.79
C GLY A 38 1.82 7.43 5.73
N LYS A 39 2.10 8.58 5.07
CA LYS A 39 1.26 9.07 3.96
C LYS A 39 1.33 8.14 2.76
N TYR A 40 2.53 7.71 2.35
CA TYR A 40 2.70 6.76 1.25
C TYR A 40 1.98 5.44 1.51
N LEU A 41 2.09 4.90 2.71
CA LEU A 41 1.42 3.66 3.09
C LEU A 41 -0.11 3.85 3.12
N GLY A 42 -0.59 4.98 3.63
CA GLY A 42 -2.01 5.34 3.61
C GLY A 42 -2.58 5.43 2.19
N PHE A 43 -1.91 6.16 1.28
CA PHE A 43 -2.33 6.23 -0.12
C PHE A 43 -2.21 4.87 -0.84
N GLY A 44 -1.17 4.09 -0.52
CA GLY A 44 -1.02 2.73 -1.05
C GLY A 44 -2.14 1.79 -0.62
N ALA A 45 -2.52 1.83 0.65
CA ALA A 45 -3.63 1.04 1.19
C ALA A 45 -4.99 1.49 0.64
N ALA A 46 -5.24 2.79 0.56
CA ALA A 46 -6.47 3.31 -0.04
C ALA A 46 -6.57 2.92 -1.52
N GLY A 47 -5.47 3.05 -2.27
CA GLY A 47 -5.39 2.65 -3.66
C GLY A 47 -5.59 1.15 -3.86
N SER A 48 -5.01 0.29 -3.01
CA SER A 48 -5.17 -1.16 -3.12
C SER A 48 -6.60 -1.60 -2.88
N ILE A 49 -7.30 -0.98 -1.91
CA ILE A 49 -8.73 -1.22 -1.67
C ILE A 49 -9.55 -0.82 -2.89
N LEU A 50 -9.30 0.36 -3.45
CA LEU A 50 -10.05 0.87 -4.60
C LEU A 50 -9.86 0.00 -5.84
N ILE A 51 -8.61 -0.41 -6.12
CA ILE A 51 -8.29 -1.31 -7.23
C ILE A 51 -8.88 -2.70 -7.00
N GLY A 52 -8.81 -3.24 -5.77
CA GLY A 52 -9.41 -4.52 -5.43
C GLY A 52 -10.92 -4.51 -5.65
N LEU A 53 -11.60 -3.48 -5.15
CA LEU A 53 -13.05 -3.32 -5.30
C LEU A 53 -13.44 -3.13 -6.77
N GLY A 54 -12.72 -2.27 -7.51
CA GLY A 54 -12.93 -2.08 -8.94
C GLY A 54 -12.75 -3.38 -9.73
N SER A 55 -11.76 -4.20 -9.37
CA SER A 55 -11.52 -5.51 -9.99
C SER A 55 -12.67 -6.47 -9.76
N VAL A 56 -13.22 -6.51 -8.53
CA VAL A 56 -14.42 -7.32 -8.22
C VAL A 56 -15.60 -6.86 -9.05
N PHE A 57 -15.89 -5.55 -9.11
CA PHE A 57 -17.00 -5.04 -9.91
C PHE A 57 -16.82 -5.31 -11.41
N LEU A 58 -15.61 -5.23 -11.94
CA LEU A 58 -15.32 -5.59 -13.34
C LEU A 58 -15.57 -7.08 -13.61
N LEU A 59 -15.17 -7.97 -12.70
CA LEU A 59 -15.46 -9.40 -12.84
C LEU A 59 -16.96 -9.70 -12.74
N LEU A 60 -17.69 -9.01 -11.87
CA LEU A 60 -19.15 -9.13 -11.78
C LEU A 60 -19.83 -8.60 -13.06
N ALA A 61 -19.38 -7.46 -13.58
CA ALA A 61 -19.89 -6.90 -14.83
C ALA A 61 -19.61 -7.83 -16.01
N LEU A 62 -18.41 -8.43 -16.06
CA LEU A 62 -18.06 -9.44 -17.05
C LEU A 62 -18.97 -10.66 -16.95
N LEU A 63 -19.10 -11.25 -15.76
CA LEU A 63 -19.96 -12.41 -15.53
C LEU A 63 -21.40 -12.10 -15.96
N ARG A 64 -21.90 -10.93 -15.59
CA ARG A 64 -23.24 -10.47 -15.95
C ARG A 64 -23.40 -10.29 -17.46
N GLY A 65 -22.38 -9.74 -18.13
CA GLY A 65 -22.37 -9.57 -19.58
C GLY A 65 -22.33 -10.91 -20.32
N VAL A 66 -21.52 -11.87 -19.85
CA VAL A 66 -21.46 -13.22 -20.42
C VAL A 66 -22.80 -13.93 -20.25
N GLN A 67 -23.39 -13.86 -19.05
CA GLN A 67 -24.71 -14.44 -18.77
C GLN A 67 -25.87 -13.75 -19.51
N ALA A 68 -25.67 -12.53 -20.04
CA ALA A 68 -26.68 -11.87 -20.86
C ALA A 68 -26.77 -12.44 -22.29
N ILE A 69 -25.80 -13.26 -22.71
CA ILE A 69 -25.80 -13.93 -24.01
C ILE A 69 -26.59 -15.24 -23.85
N GLY A 70 -27.67 -15.41 -24.61
CA GLY A 70 -28.72 -16.43 -24.42
C GLY A 70 -28.28 -17.86 -24.02
N PRO A 71 -27.24 -18.48 -24.61
CA PRO A 71 -26.80 -19.82 -24.21
C PRO A 71 -26.25 -19.89 -22.77
N PHE A 72 -25.82 -18.76 -22.21
CA PHE A 72 -25.15 -18.64 -20.92
C PHE A 72 -26.03 -18.07 -19.81
N ASP A 73 -27.31 -17.84 -20.08
CA ASP A 73 -28.26 -17.19 -19.14
C ASP A 73 -28.67 -18.08 -17.95
N GLY A 74 -28.29 -19.36 -17.97
CA GLY A 74 -28.62 -20.33 -16.93
C GLY A 74 -29.81 -21.23 -17.25
N SER A 75 -30.56 -20.96 -18.33
CA SER A 75 -31.74 -21.74 -18.73
C SER A 75 -31.38 -23.07 -19.40
N THR A 76 -30.21 -23.17 -20.03
CA THR A 76 -29.77 -24.33 -20.84
C THR A 76 -28.90 -25.34 -20.06
N GLY A 77 -29.03 -25.43 -18.73
CA GLY A 77 -28.32 -26.41 -17.90
C GLY A 77 -26.79 -26.25 -17.93
N GLY A 78 -26.06 -27.23 -18.47
CA GLY A 78 -24.59 -27.34 -18.42
C GLY A 78 -23.83 -26.15 -19.03
N TRP A 79 -24.46 -25.33 -19.87
CA TRP A 79 -23.87 -24.12 -20.44
C TRP A 79 -23.68 -22.99 -19.40
N SER A 80 -24.40 -23.02 -18.28
CA SER A 80 -24.21 -22.07 -17.17
C SER A 80 -22.81 -22.16 -16.56
N LEU A 81 -22.23 -23.37 -16.48
CA LEU A 81 -20.88 -23.61 -15.96
C LEU A 81 -19.81 -22.88 -16.79
N LEU A 82 -20.03 -22.73 -18.09
CA LEU A 82 -19.09 -22.09 -18.98
C LEU A 82 -18.98 -20.58 -18.70
N SER A 83 -20.07 -19.93 -18.26
CA SER A 83 -20.05 -18.50 -17.86
C SER A 83 -19.16 -18.24 -16.64
N TYR A 84 -19.24 -19.12 -15.64
CA TYR A 84 -18.39 -19.07 -14.46
C TYR A 84 -16.94 -19.44 -14.80
N GLY A 85 -16.73 -20.44 -15.66
CA GLY A 85 -15.41 -20.85 -16.13
C GLY A 85 -14.67 -19.74 -16.87
N ILE A 86 -15.34 -19.04 -17.78
CA ILE A 86 -14.77 -17.88 -18.50
C ILE A 86 -14.37 -16.79 -17.50
N THR A 87 -15.28 -16.42 -16.60
CA THR A 87 -15.02 -15.37 -15.59
C THR A 87 -13.83 -15.75 -14.70
N MET A 88 -13.74 -17.02 -14.28
CA MET A 88 -12.63 -17.54 -13.49
C MET A 88 -11.29 -17.43 -14.24
N ILE A 89 -11.26 -17.85 -15.51
CA ILE A 89 -10.04 -17.77 -16.33
C ILE A 89 -9.59 -16.31 -16.49
N VAL A 90 -10.52 -15.39 -16.78
CA VAL A 90 -10.19 -13.97 -16.89
C VAL A 90 -9.65 -13.41 -15.57
N GLY A 91 -10.24 -13.79 -14.43
CA GLY A 91 -9.74 -13.44 -13.10
C GLY A 91 -8.31 -13.95 -12.86
N LEU A 92 -8.03 -15.22 -13.20
CA LEU A 92 -6.69 -15.80 -13.08
C LEU A 92 -5.66 -15.10 -13.98
N ILE A 93 -6.04 -14.76 -15.21
CA ILE A 93 -5.17 -14.01 -16.13
C ILE A 93 -4.87 -12.62 -15.55
N ALA A 94 -5.88 -11.91 -15.06
CA ALA A 94 -5.70 -10.58 -14.45
C ALA A 94 -4.73 -10.64 -13.25
N VAL A 95 -4.93 -11.59 -12.34
CA VAL A 95 -4.02 -11.82 -11.20
C VAL A 95 -2.61 -12.17 -11.68
N GLY A 96 -2.48 -13.04 -12.69
CA GLY A 96 -1.19 -13.42 -13.27
C GLY A 96 -0.44 -12.23 -13.88
N ILE A 97 -1.14 -11.34 -14.60
CA ILE A 97 -0.55 -10.11 -15.15
C ILE A 97 -0.07 -9.20 -14.02
N VAL A 98 -0.90 -8.96 -13.01
CA VAL A 98 -0.53 -8.11 -11.86
C VAL A 98 0.68 -8.69 -11.12
N ALA A 99 0.68 -9.99 -10.84
CA ALA A 99 1.80 -10.68 -10.19
C ALA A 99 3.09 -10.59 -11.01
N LYS A 100 3.00 -10.74 -12.34
CA LYS A 100 4.15 -10.57 -13.24
C LYS A 100 4.68 -9.14 -13.21
N VAL A 101 3.81 -8.12 -13.27
CA VAL A 101 4.22 -6.70 -13.23
C VAL A 101 4.94 -6.38 -11.92
N ILE A 102 4.42 -6.88 -10.79
CA ILE A 102 5.05 -6.69 -9.48
C ILE A 102 6.43 -7.38 -9.42
N THR A 103 6.55 -8.58 -9.99
CA THR A 103 7.78 -9.38 -9.93
C THR A 103 8.85 -8.89 -10.92
N SER A 104 8.48 -8.41 -12.11
CA SER A 104 9.42 -7.93 -13.13
C SER A 104 10.20 -6.68 -12.72
N LYS A 105 9.70 -5.85 -11.79
CA LYS A 105 10.43 -4.68 -11.30
C LYS A 105 11.63 -5.00 -10.39
N LYS A 106 11.79 -6.25 -9.95
CA LYS A 106 12.86 -6.66 -9.02
C LYS A 106 14.21 -6.94 -9.72
N GLY A 107 14.25 -6.92 -11.06
CA GLY A 107 15.40 -7.38 -11.86
C GLY A 107 16.37 -6.31 -12.39
N SER A 108 16.03 -5.01 -12.34
CA SER A 108 16.96 -3.95 -12.77
C SER A 108 17.82 -3.50 -11.60
N LYS A 109 18.91 -4.23 -11.34
CA LYS A 109 20.05 -3.68 -10.60
C LYS A 109 20.78 -2.63 -11.47
N PRO A 110 21.41 -1.61 -10.86
CA PRO A 110 22.11 -0.54 -11.56
C PRO A 110 23.24 -1.04 -12.46
#